data_AF-A0A2U8GQW5-F1
#
_entry.id   AF-A0A2U8GQW5-F1
#
_cell.length_a   1.000
_cell.length_b   1.000
_cell.length_c   1.000
_cell.angle_alpha   90.00
_cell.angle_beta   90.00
_cell.angle_gamma   90.00
#
_symmetry.space_group_name_H-M   'P 1'
#
loop_
_entity.id
_entity.type
_entity.pdbx_description
1 polymer ?
#
loop_
_entity_poly.entity_id
_entity_poly.type
_entity_poly.pdbx_seq_one_letter_code
_entity_poly.pdbx_strand_id
1 'polypeptide(L)'
;MEVLIKSIEQQAVLSLHRVRRGFVVARTPQANQIRGLPGEFGLVLPKGICTLRTRLWGRVENADDELPEMFLRLIRRLYEHLMALDRQVGELEAQIKQWHRGC
;
A
#
# COMPACT_ATOMS: atom_id res chain seq x y z
N MET A 1 -42.40 -9.61 -4.20
CA MET A 1 -41.19 -9.16 -3.49
C MET A 1 -40.01 -9.52 -4.38
N GLU A 2 -39.61 -8.61 -5.27
CA GLU A 2 -38.54 -8.87 -6.25
C GLU A 2 -37.19 -8.91 -5.53
N VAL A 3 -36.59 -10.09 -5.53
CA VAL A 3 -35.19 -10.25 -5.12
C VAL A 3 -34.36 -9.57 -6.21
N LEU A 4 -33.70 -8.48 -5.85
CA LEU A 4 -32.69 -7.82 -6.67
C LEU A 4 -31.53 -8.81 -6.87
N ILE A 5 -31.67 -9.69 -7.86
CA ILE A 5 -30.59 -10.55 -8.33
C ILE A 5 -29.62 -9.60 -9.01
N LYS A 6 -28.63 -9.11 -8.26
CA LYS A 6 -27.48 -8.42 -8.86
C LYS A 6 -26.94 -9.35 -9.93
N SER A 7 -26.80 -8.87 -11.16
CA SER A 7 -26.22 -9.70 -12.23
C SER A 7 -24.86 -10.22 -11.77
N ILE A 8 -24.43 -11.37 -12.29
CA ILE A 8 -23.12 -11.96 -11.96
C ILE A 8 -22.00 -10.92 -12.13
N GLU A 9 -22.12 -10.06 -13.13
CA GLU A 9 -21.20 -8.94 -13.39
C GLU A 9 -21.23 -7.87 -12.29
N GLN A 10 -22.42 -7.46 -11.82
CA GLN A 10 -22.54 -6.52 -10.70
C GLN A 10 -21.96 -7.11 -9.40
N GLN A 11 -22.11 -8.42 -9.17
CA GLN A 11 -21.49 -9.10 -8.03
C GLN A 11 -19.96 -9.18 -8.15
N ALA A 12 -19.44 -9.39 -9.36
CA ALA A 12 -18.00 -9.35 -9.63
C ALA A 12 -17.42 -7.96 -9.35
N VAL A 13 -18.05 -6.89 -9.82
CA VAL A 13 -17.63 -5.50 -9.57
C VAL A 13 -17.62 -5.18 -8.08
N LEU A 14 -18.67 -5.55 -7.33
CA LEU A 14 -18.70 -5.37 -5.88
C LEU A 14 -17.55 -6.10 -5.17
N SER A 15 -17.12 -7.24 -5.70
CA SER A 15 -15.96 -7.98 -5.19
C SER A 15 -14.66 -7.21 -5.43
N LEU A 16 -14.48 -6.58 -6.60
CA LEU A 16 -13.34 -5.69 -6.88
C LEU A 16 -13.27 -4.53 -5.88
N HIS A 17 -14.40 -3.87 -5.61
CA HIS A 17 -14.47 -2.78 -4.62
C HIS A 17 -14.07 -3.24 -3.21
N ARG A 18 -14.54 -4.42 -2.79
CA ARG A 18 -14.21 -4.98 -1.47
C ARG A 18 -12.73 -5.29 -1.35
N VAL A 19 -12.14 -5.96 -2.34
CA VAL A 19 -10.71 -6.28 -2.35
C VAL A 19 -9.87 -5.00 -2.37
N ARG A 20 -10.22 -4.02 -3.22
CA ARG A 20 -9.56 -2.70 -3.23
C ARG A 20 -9.57 -2.05 -1.85
N ARG A 21 -10.74 -2.02 -1.19
CA ARG A 21 -10.87 -1.47 0.17
C ARG A 21 -9.99 -2.21 1.16
N GLY A 22 -9.92 -3.53 1.08
CA GLY A 22 -9.03 -4.36 1.90
C GLY A 22 -7.56 -3.95 1.76
N PHE A 23 -7.08 -3.78 0.52
CA PHE A 23 -5.71 -3.34 0.27
C PHE A 23 -5.43 -1.92 0.76
N VAL A 24 -6.36 -0.97 0.58
CA VAL A 24 -6.23 0.39 1.13
C VAL A 24 -6.09 0.37 2.66
N VAL A 25 -6.88 -0.47 3.34
CA VAL A 25 -6.80 -0.62 4.79
C VAL A 25 -5.47 -1.26 5.19
N ALA A 26 -5.02 -2.31 4.51
CA ALA A 26 -3.75 -3.01 4.80
C ALA A 26 -2.50 -2.14 4.58
N ARG A 27 -2.56 -1.22 3.61
CA ARG A 27 -1.46 -0.31 3.27
C ARG A 27 -1.11 0.65 4.41
N THR A 28 -2.08 1.03 5.25
CA THR A 28 -1.86 2.03 6.32
C THR A 28 -0.99 1.48 7.47
N PRO A 29 -1.30 0.32 8.08
CA PRO A 29 -0.43 -0.32 9.06
C PRO A 29 0.98 -0.58 8.52
N GLN A 30 1.10 -1.07 7.28
CA GLN A 30 2.40 -1.32 6.63
C GLN A 30 3.25 -0.04 6.57
N ALA A 31 2.64 1.07 6.16
CA ALA A 31 3.33 2.36 6.11
C ALA A 31 3.67 2.91 7.50
N ASN A 32 2.85 2.62 8.52
CA ASN A 32 3.15 2.97 9.91
C ASN A 32 4.35 2.17 10.43
N GLN A 33 4.43 0.87 10.12
CA GLN A 33 5.55 0.02 10.50
C GLN A 33 6.87 0.49 9.90
N ILE A 34 6.88 0.84 8.60
CA ILE A 34 8.06 1.41 7.92
C ILE A 34 8.51 2.73 8.55
N ARG A 35 7.59 3.52 9.11
CA ARG A 35 7.91 4.79 9.78
C ARG A 35 8.37 4.59 11.23
N GLY A 36 7.81 3.61 11.93
CA GLY A 36 8.11 3.35 13.34
C GLY A 36 9.47 2.70 13.54
N LEU A 37 9.78 1.66 12.76
CA LEU A 37 11.00 0.87 12.94
C LEU A 37 12.29 1.70 12.84
N PRO A 38 12.50 2.58 11.84
CA PRO A 38 13.71 3.38 11.80
C PRO A 38 13.79 4.42 12.92
N GLY A 39 12.65 4.82 13.49
CA GLY A 39 12.59 5.71 14.64
C GLY A 39 13.24 5.12 15.90
N GLU A 40 13.30 3.80 16.02
CA GLU A 40 14.02 3.10 17.10
C GLU A 40 15.55 3.31 16.99
N PHE A 41 16.03 3.65 15.80
CA PHE A 41 17.44 3.97 15.50
C PHE A 41 17.64 5.49 15.34
N GLY A 42 16.72 6.32 15.85
CA GLY A 42 16.81 7.79 15.74
C GLY A 42 16.42 8.35 14.37
N LEU A 43 16.08 7.51 13.39
CA LEU A 43 15.71 7.95 12.04
C LEU A 43 14.21 8.25 11.93
N VAL A 44 13.83 9.50 12.21
CA VAL A 44 12.43 9.93 12.11
C VAL A 44 12.02 10.17 10.65
N LEU A 45 11.05 9.41 10.17
CA LEU A 45 10.50 9.54 8.82
C LEU A 45 9.21 10.40 8.78
N PRO A 46 9.07 11.29 7.78
CA PRO A 46 7.88 12.12 7.63
C PRO A 46 6.63 11.31 7.28
N LYS A 47 5.46 11.85 7.63
CA LYS A 47 4.16 11.24 7.36
C LYS A 47 3.85 11.19 5.86
N GLY A 48 2.98 10.25 5.49
CA GLY A 48 2.48 10.09 4.12
C GLY A 48 3.24 9.03 3.33
N ILE A 49 2.52 8.35 2.44
CA ILE A 49 3.07 7.21 1.68
C ILE A 49 3.87 7.70 0.47
N CYS A 50 3.43 8.79 -0.17
CA CYS A 50 4.21 9.46 -1.21
C CYS A 50 5.59 9.90 -0.70
N THR A 51 5.65 10.34 0.56
CA THR A 51 6.90 10.74 1.20
C THR A 51 7.80 9.53 1.47
N LEU A 52 7.25 8.40 1.93
CA LEU A 52 8.01 7.15 2.04
C LEU A 52 8.62 6.73 0.70
N ARG A 53 7.86 6.84 -0.39
CA ARG A 53 8.33 6.46 -1.74
C ARG A 53 9.54 7.26 -2.22
N THR A 54 9.65 8.51 -1.79
CA THR A 54 10.64 9.46 -2.30
C THR A 54 11.80 9.68 -1.34
N ARG A 55 11.59 9.53 -0.03
CA ARG A 55 12.57 9.93 0.99
C ARG A 55 13.10 8.79 1.85
N LEU A 56 12.50 7.59 1.80
CA LEU A 56 12.93 6.47 2.64
C LEU A 56 14.40 6.11 2.40
N TRP A 57 14.75 5.78 1.15
CA TRP A 57 16.10 5.32 0.82
C TRP A 57 17.16 6.40 1.05
N GLY A 58 16.90 7.65 0.63
CA GLY A 58 17.80 8.76 0.93
C GLY A 58 17.97 9.01 2.44
N ARG A 59 16.99 8.69 3.28
CA ARG A 59 17.15 8.81 4.74
C ARG A 59 17.95 7.65 5.34
N VAL A 60 17.73 6.45 4.81
CA VAL A 60 18.41 5.22 5.25
C VAL A 60 19.88 5.21 4.82
N GLU A 61 20.20 5.70 3.62
CA GLU A 61 21.57 5.79 3.10
C GLU A 61 22.41 6.86 3.81
N ASN A 62 21.77 7.91 4.33
CA ASN A 62 22.44 8.98 5.10
C ASN A 62 22.48 8.69 6.61
N ALA A 63 21.96 7.55 7.08
CA ALA A 63 22.13 7.11 8.45
C ALA A 63 23.50 6.42 8.54
N ASP A 64 24.56 7.22 8.72
CA ASP A 64 25.98 6.85 8.75
C ASP A 64 26.23 5.51 9.47
N ASP A 65 26.37 4.39 8.75
CA ASP A 65 26.71 3.02 9.20
C ASP A 65 26.01 2.46 10.47
N GLU A 66 25.04 3.18 11.04
CA GLU A 66 24.36 2.86 12.30
C GLU A 66 23.28 1.79 12.13
N LEU A 67 22.88 1.51 10.88
CA LEU A 67 21.82 0.54 10.58
C LEU A 67 22.41 -0.82 10.20
N PRO A 68 22.14 -1.89 10.98
CA PRO A 68 22.56 -3.24 10.62
C PRO A 68 21.99 -3.65 9.25
N GLU A 69 22.79 -4.37 8.45
CA GLU A 69 22.37 -4.83 7.12
C GLU A 69 21.05 -5.66 7.17
N MET A 70 20.86 -6.43 8.24
CA MET A 70 19.61 -7.17 8.47
C MET A 70 18.38 -6.26 8.58
N PHE A 71 18.54 -5.08 9.17
CA PHE A 71 17.49 -4.08 9.31
C PHE A 71 17.17 -3.44 7.95
N LEU A 72 18.19 -3.09 7.18
CA LEU A 72 18.02 -2.59 5.80
C LEU A 72 17.23 -3.56 4.93
N ARG A 73 17.54 -4.86 5.02
CA ARG A 73 16.79 -5.92 4.33
C ARG A 73 15.34 -6.01 4.80
N LEU A 74 15.07 -5.86 6.10
CA LEU A 74 13.72 -5.83 6.64
C LEU A 74 12.92 -4.64 6.10
N ILE A 75 13.49 -3.43 6.14
CA ILE A 75 12.86 -2.22 5.61
C ILE A 75 12.56 -2.37 4.11
N ARG A 76 13.49 -2.96 3.34
CA ARG A 76 13.28 -3.26 1.92
C ARG A 76 12.06 -4.15 1.70
N ARG A 77 11.95 -5.27 2.44
CA ARG A 77 10.80 -6.18 2.34
C ARG A 77 9.48 -5.50 2.67
N LEU A 78 9.45 -4.69 3.73
CA LEU A 78 8.25 -3.95 4.11
C LEU A 78 7.85 -2.94 3.04
N TYR A 79 8.83 -2.24 2.47
CA TYR A 79 8.64 -1.26 1.39
C TYR A 79 8.13 -1.92 0.10
N GLU A 80 8.72 -3.04 -0.31
CA GLU A 80 8.28 -3.80 -1.49
C GLU A 80 6.83 -4.26 -1.33
N HIS A 81 6.45 -4.77 -0.14
CA HIS A 81 5.07 -5.15 0.13
C HIS A 81 4.12 -3.94 0.09
N LEU A 82 4.54 -2.78 0.62
CA LEU A 82 3.76 -1.54 0.53
C LEU A 82 3.53 -1.12 -0.93
N MET A 83 4.55 -1.22 -1.78
CA MET A 83 4.46 -0.89 -3.21
C MET A 83 3.59 -1.89 -3.97
N ALA A 84 3.62 -3.17 -3.61
CA ALA A 84 2.74 -4.17 -4.18
C ALA A 84 1.26 -3.87 -3.88
N LEU A 85 0.95 -3.52 -2.63
CA LEU A 85 -0.41 -3.10 -2.23
C LEU A 85 -0.85 -1.83 -2.98
N ASP A 86 0.02 -0.83 -3.09
CA ASP A 86 -0.29 0.43 -3.79
C ASP A 86 -0.57 0.19 -5.29
N ARG A 87 0.23 -0.66 -5.93
CA ARG A 87 0.02 -1.08 -7.33
C ARG A 87 -1.32 -1.80 -7.49
N GLN A 88 -1.61 -2.78 -6.64
CA GLN A 88 -2.87 -3.53 -6.72
C GLN A 88 -4.10 -2.64 -6.52
N VAL A 89 -4.01 -1.64 -5.62
CA VAL A 89 -5.08 -0.64 -5.47
C VAL A 89 -5.28 0.12 -6.79
N GLY A 90 -4.22 0.62 -7.41
CA GLY A 90 -4.31 1.35 -8.68
C GLY A 90 -4.88 0.51 -9.82
N GLU A 91 -4.47 -0.75 -9.94
CA GLU A 91 -4.99 -1.68 -10.94
C GLU A 91 -6.49 -1.94 -10.76
N LEU A 92 -6.94 -2.19 -9.52
CA LEU A 92 -8.36 -2.40 -9.22
C LEU A 92 -9.18 -1.12 -9.44
N GLU A 93 -8.62 0.07 -9.15
CA GLU A 93 -9.28 1.34 -9.46
C GLU A 93 -9.46 1.54 -10.97
N ALA A 94 -8.46 1.18 -11.77
CA ALA A 94 -8.54 1.26 -13.22
C ALA A 94 -9.62 0.32 -13.78
N GLN A 95 -9.65 -0.94 -13.31
CA GLN A 95 -10.68 -1.93 -13.72
C GLN A 95 -12.10 -1.45 -13.38
N ILE A 96 -12.30 -0.92 -12.17
CA ILE A 96 -13.59 -0.38 -11.73
C ILE A 96 -14.02 0.80 -12.62
N LYS A 97 -13.09 1.73 -12.91
CA LYS A 97 -13.37 2.89 -13.79
C LYS A 97 -13.70 2.45 -15.21
N GLN A 98 -13.03 1.42 -15.73
CA GLN A 98 -13.27 0.90 -17.08
C GLN A 98 -14.66 0.28 -17.19
N TRP A 99 -15.09 -0.48 -16.18
CA TRP A 99 -16.45 -1.04 -16.14
C TRP A 99 -17.52 0.06 -16.16
N HIS A 100 -17.34 1.13 -15.38
CA HIS A 100 -18.28 2.27 -15.38
C HIS A 100 -18.35 3.05 -16.69
N ARG A 101 -17.35 2.94 -17.58
CA ARG A 101 -17.34 3.62 -18.89
C ARG A 101 -17.96 2.77 -20.02
N GLY A 102 -18.15 1.48 -19.78
CA GLY A 102 -18.73 0.54 -20.74
C GLY A 102 -20.22 0.23 -20.53
N CYS A 103 -20.84 0.83 -19.51
CA CYS A 103 -22.28 0.80 -19.26
C CYS A 103 -22.98 2.04 -19.82
#